data_AF-A0AAV8X3W9-F1
#
_entry.id   AF-A0AAV8X3W9-F1
#
_cell.length_a   1.000
_cell.length_b   1.000
_cell.length_c   1.000
_cell.angle_alpha   90.00
_cell.angle_beta   90.00
_cell.angle_gamma   90.00
#
_symmetry.space_group_name_H-M   'P 1'
#
loop_
_entity.id
_entity.type
_entity.pdbx_description
1 polymer ?
#
loop_
_entity_poly.entity_id
_entity_poly.type
_entity_poly.pdbx_seq_one_letter_code
_entity_poly.pdbx_strand_id
1 'polypeptide(L)'
;MATKFLWKLEKSAAETIPMLKKAFDVDCLSDRHIFRWHKALRRRSEDVNDENRAGRPSTSSSNDNVKRVRDLLNTNRRLGVSV
;
A
#
# COMPACT_ATOMS: atom_id res chain seq x y z
N MET A 1 1.04 10.88 7.82
CA MET A 1 -0.28 11.56 7.91
C MET A 1 -0.64 11.79 9.36
N ALA A 2 -0.88 13.05 9.75
CA ALA A 2 -1.22 13.45 11.12
C ALA A 2 -2.50 12.76 11.65
N THR A 3 -3.45 12.42 10.78
CA THR A 3 -4.66 11.65 11.12
C THR A 3 -4.35 10.25 11.66
N LYS A 4 -3.32 9.56 11.12
CA LYS A 4 -2.89 8.23 11.59
C LYS A 4 -2.26 8.30 12.98
N PHE A 5 -1.53 9.39 13.25
CA PHE A 5 -0.94 9.64 14.56
C PHE A 5 -2.02 9.87 15.62
N LEU A 6 -2.99 10.75 15.35
CA LEU A 6 -4.11 11.02 16.27
C LEU A 6 -5.00 9.79 16.49
N TRP A 7 -5.20 8.97 15.46
CA TRP A 7 -5.89 7.68 15.60
C TRP A 7 -5.14 6.70 16.51
N LYS A 8 -3.81 6.61 16.40
CA LYS A 8 -2.99 5.80 17.33
C LYS A 8 -3.02 6.32 18.78
N LEU A 9 -3.34 7.59 18.98
CA LEU A 9 -3.60 8.19 20.29
C LEU A 9 -5.06 8.01 20.74
N GLU A 10 -5.80 7.12 20.09
CA GLU A 10 -7.20 6.80 20.38
C GLU A 10 -8.14 8.00 20.32
N LYS A 11 -7.76 9.07 19.61
CA LYS A 11 -8.62 10.23 19.39
C LYS A 11 -9.69 9.91 18.37
N SER A 12 -10.92 10.30 18.67
CA SER A 12 -12.04 10.14 17.75
C SER A 12 -11.90 11.06 16.54
N ALA A 13 -12.63 10.77 15.45
CA ALA A 13 -12.69 11.65 14.29
C ALA A 13 -13.16 13.06 14.65
N ALA A 14 -14.11 13.17 15.58
CA ALA A 14 -14.67 14.44 16.04
C ALA A 14 -13.63 15.30 16.80
N GLU A 15 -12.70 14.68 17.54
CA GLU A 15 -11.59 15.39 18.20
C GLU A 15 -10.43 15.67 17.24
N THR A 16 -10.23 14.78 16.26
CA THR A 16 -9.14 14.88 15.29
C THR A 16 -9.33 16.07 14.36
N ILE A 17 -10.56 16.36 13.93
CA ILE A 17 -10.88 17.50 13.04
C ILE A 17 -10.44 18.84 13.64
N PRO A 18 -10.87 19.25 14.85
CA PRO A 18 -10.45 20.51 15.43
C PRO A 18 -8.96 20.54 15.78
N MET A 19 -8.35 19.41 16.14
CA MET A 19 -6.89 19.33 16.36
C MET A 19 -6.10 19.59 15.08
N LEU A 20 -6.53 19.01 13.95
CA LEU A 20 -5.88 19.23 12.66
C LEU A 20 -6.11 20.64 12.13
N LYS A 21 -7.32 21.18 12.27
CA LYS A 21 -7.61 22.59 11.93
C LYS A 21 -6.79 23.55 12.77
N LYS A 22 -6.61 23.30 14.06
CA LYS A 22 -5.75 24.13 14.93
C LYS A 22 -4.27 24.07 14.53
N ALA A 23 -3.79 22.92 14.07
CA ALA A 23 -2.38 22.71 13.75
C ALA A 23 -2.00 23.17 12.33
N PHE A 24 -2.91 23.03 11.37
CA PHE A 24 -2.63 23.24 9.94
C PHE A 24 -3.53 24.29 9.27
N ASP A 25 -4.59 24.75 9.95
CA ASP A 25 -5.53 25.76 9.48
C ASP A 25 -5.96 25.56 8.02
N VAL A 26 -5.50 26.42 7.11
CA VAL A 26 -5.77 26.38 5.66
C VAL A 26 -5.20 25.16 4.93
N ASP A 27 -4.11 24.58 5.40
CA ASP A 27 -3.50 23.38 4.80
C ASP A 27 -4.13 22.07 5.33
N CYS A 28 -5.16 22.19 6.18
CA CYS A 28 -5.84 21.03 6.73
C CYS A 28 -6.66 20.29 5.66
N LEU A 29 -6.61 18.95 5.71
CA LEU A 29 -7.52 18.11 4.95
C LEU A 29 -8.98 18.45 5.30
N SER A 30 -9.87 18.41 4.30
CA SER A 30 -11.30 18.58 4.54
C SER A 30 -11.85 17.53 5.51
N ASP A 31 -12.89 17.88 6.28
CA ASP A 31 -13.53 16.99 7.27
C ASP A 31 -13.96 15.65 6.67
N ARG A 32 -14.47 15.64 5.42
CA ARG A 32 -14.87 14.42 4.70
C ARG A 32 -13.70 13.46 4.46
N HIS A 33 -12.52 14.00 4.16
CA HIS A 33 -11.29 13.20 3.98
C HIS A 33 -10.83 12.63 5.31
N ILE A 34 -10.81 13.44 6.38
CA ILE A 34 -10.45 13.00 7.73
C ILE A 34 -11.36 11.86 8.18
N PHE A 35 -12.67 11.99 7.96
CA PHE A 35 -13.66 10.96 8.30
C PHE A 35 -13.46 9.66 7.50
N ARG A 36 -13.23 9.74 6.18
CA ARG A 36 -12.90 8.57 5.34
C ARG A 36 -11.68 7.84 5.86
N TRP A 37 -10.62 8.57 6.21
CA TRP A 37 -9.39 7.99 6.74
C TRP A 37 -9.60 7.32 8.11
N HIS A 38 -10.37 7.94 9.00
CA HIS A 38 -10.73 7.35 10.29
C HIS A 38 -11.48 6.02 10.11
N LYS A 39 -12.45 5.96 9.20
CA LYS A 39 -13.17 4.73 8.88
C LYS A 39 -12.25 3.65 8.27
N ALA A 40 -11.32 4.05 7.40
CA ALA A 40 -10.36 3.14 6.79
C ALA A 40 -9.34 2.61 7.81
N LEU A 41 -8.87 3.46 8.72
CA LEU A 41 -7.98 3.06 9.81
C LEU A 41 -8.66 2.10 10.78
N ARG A 42 -9.95 2.31 11.08
CA ARG A 42 -10.74 1.35 11.87
C ARG A 42 -10.81 -0.02 11.19
N ARG A 43 -11.16 -0.05 9.90
CA ARG A 43 -11.19 -1.30 9.10
C ARG A 43 -9.83 -2.00 9.03
N ARG A 44 -8.74 -1.25 8.82
CA ARG A 44 -7.37 -1.80 8.78
C ARG A 44 -6.78 -2.12 10.15
N SER A 45 -7.37 -1.64 11.23
CA SER A 45 -7.02 -2.09 12.58
C SER A 45 -7.61 -3.47 12.88
N GLU A 46 -8.74 -3.77 12.25
CA GLU A 46 -9.41 -5.07 12.34
C GLU A 46 -8.82 -6.07 11.34
N ASP A 47 -8.24 -5.60 10.23
CA ASP A 47 -7.64 -6.41 9.18
C ASP A 47 -6.12 -6.24 9.12
N VAL A 48 -5.39 -7.25 9.60
CA VAL A 48 -3.90 -7.31 9.57
C VAL A 48 -3.39 -7.68 8.17
N ASN A 49 -4.24 -8.26 7.33
CA ASN A 49 -3.86 -8.62 5.98
C ASN A 49 -3.96 -7.40 5.06
N ASP A 50 -2.89 -7.14 4.32
CA ASP A 50 -2.93 -6.13 3.25
C ASP A 50 -3.95 -6.60 2.20
N GLU A 51 -4.91 -5.75 1.84
CA GLU A 51 -5.79 -5.99 0.69
C GLU A 51 -4.92 -6.33 -0.54
N ASN A 52 -5.36 -7.32 -1.32
CA ASN A 52 -4.61 -7.82 -2.48
C ASN A 52 -4.19 -6.65 -3.38
N ARG A 53 -2.93 -6.24 -3.28
CA ARG A 53 -2.43 -5.14 -4.10
C ARG A 53 -2.36 -5.67 -5.51
N ALA A 54 -3.03 -4.99 -6.43
CA ALA A 54 -2.76 -5.17 -7.85
C ALA A 54 -1.31 -4.72 -8.10
N GLY A 55 -0.38 -5.66 -7.98
CA GLY A 55 1.00 -5.46 -8.41
C GLY A 55 1.03 -5.27 -9.93
N ARG A 56 2.12 -4.70 -10.43
CA ARG A 56 2.38 -4.75 -11.87
C ARG A 56 2.43 -6.23 -12.27
N PRO A 57 1.64 -6.69 -13.26
CA PRO A 57 1.81 -8.04 -13.76
C PRO A 57 3.24 -8.17 -14.27
N SER A 58 4.05 -8.99 -13.60
CA SER A 58 5.38 -9.36 -14.09
C SER A 58 5.20 -10.26 -15.30
N THR A 59 5.22 -9.65 -16.49
CA THR A 59 5.18 -10.37 -17.77
C THR A 59 6.44 -11.22 -17.98
N SER A 60 7.50 -11.01 -17.20
CA SER A 60 8.74 -11.77 -17.24
C SER A 60 8.63 -13.19 -16.68
N SER A 61 7.78 -13.44 -15.68
CA SER A 61 7.68 -14.72 -14.98
C SER A 61 6.50 -15.61 -15.41
N SER A 62 5.98 -15.41 -16.62
CA SER A 62 4.98 -16.34 -17.18
C SER A 62 5.55 -17.75 -17.30
N ASN A 63 4.72 -18.77 -17.07
CA ASN A 63 5.12 -20.18 -17.13
C ASN A 63 5.76 -20.54 -18.49
N ASP A 64 5.27 -19.92 -19.56
CA ASP A 64 5.82 -20.07 -20.91
C ASP A 64 7.24 -19.52 -21.03
N ASN A 65 7.50 -18.35 -20.44
CA ASN A 65 8.83 -17.74 -20.44
C ASN A 65 9.80 -18.56 -19.57
N VAL A 66 9.34 -19.09 -18.44
CA VAL A 66 10.13 -19.99 -17.58
C VAL A 66 10.52 -21.27 -18.32
N LYS A 67 9.58 -21.88 -19.05
CA LYS A 67 9.85 -23.07 -19.86
C LYS A 67 10.86 -22.78 -20.96
N ARG A 68 10.69 -21.67 -21.68
CA ARG A 68 11.57 -21.26 -22.78
C ARG A 68 13.00 -21.01 -22.32
N VAL A 69 13.18 -20.33 -21.18
CA VAL A 69 14.49 -20.11 -20.56
C VAL A 69 15.12 -21.42 -20.10
N ARG A 70 14.34 -22.33 -19.51
CA ARG A 70 14.82 -23.65 -19.08
C ARG A 70 15.32 -24.48 -20.26
N ASP A 71 14.58 -24.49 -21.37
CA ASP A 71 14.96 -25.23 -22.58
C ASP A 71 16.24 -24.64 -23.23
N LEU A 72 16.39 -23.32 -23.22
CA LEU A 72 17.61 -22.62 -23.67
C LEU A 72 18.85 -22.99 -22.83
N LEU A 73 18.71 -22.98 -21.50
CA LEU A 73 19.80 -23.34 -20.59
C LEU A 73 20.22 -24.81 -20.72
N ASN A 74 19.27 -25.72 -20.93
CA ASN A 74 19.53 -27.14 -21.16
C ASN A 74 20.26 -27.39 -22.48
N THR A 75 19.99 -26.57 -23.50
CA THR A 75 20.61 -26.70 -24.83
C THR A 75 22.00 -26.07 -24.88
N ASN A 76 22.25 -24.99 -24.14
CA ASN A 76 23.55 -24.32 -24.11
C ASN A 76 23.92 -23.85 -22.68
N ARG A 77 24.64 -24.69 -21.95
CA ARG A 77 25.07 -24.46 -20.56
C ARG A 77 26.06 -23.29 -20.39
N ARG A 78 26.59 -22.72 -21.49
CA ARG A 78 27.53 -21.58 -21.46
C ARG A 78 26.82 -20.22 -21.53
N LEU A 79 25.49 -20.19 -21.63
CA LEU A 79 24.72 -18.96 -21.54
C LEU A 79 24.77 -18.46 -20.09
N GLY A 80 25.58 -17.43 -19.85
CA GLY A 80 25.57 -16.68 -18.60
C GLY A 80 24.31 -15.83 -18.53
N VAL A 81 23.51 -16.00 -17.48
CA VAL A 81 22.38 -15.11 -17.19
C VAL A 81 22.94 -13.94 -16.40
N SER A 82 23.01 -12.75 -17.01
CA SER A 82 23.12 -11.51 -16.25
C SER A 82 21.71 -11.10 -15.86
N VAL A 83 21.47 -11.05 -14.55
CA VAL A 83 20.21 -10.58 -13.94
C VAL A 83 20.23 -9.06 -13.84
#